data_AF-X1E7H4-F1
#
_entry.id   AF-X1E7H4-F1
#
_cell.length_a   1.000
_cell.length_b   1.000
_cell.length_c   1.000
_cell.angle_alpha   90.00
_cell.angle_beta   90.00
_cell.angle_gamma   90.00
#
_symmetry.space_group_name_H-M   'P 1'
#
loop_
_entity.id
_entity.type
_entity.pdbx_description
1 polymer ?
#
loop_
_entity_poly.entity_id
_entity_poly.type
_entity_poly.pdbx_seq_one_letter_code
_entity_poly.pdbx_strand_id
1 'polypeptide(L)' 'VYGPARLDDGSQNLVWAIRTCMGYCGAANIKEIHEVEMVIAPAIKSEGKFFQRTQWRGIKK' A
#
# COMPACT_ATOMS: atom_id res chain seq x y z
N VAL A 1 -22.21 0.86 7.20
CA VAL A 1 -20.89 0.81 6.52
C VAL A 1 -19.95 -0.10 7.33
N TYR A 2 -20.27 -1.39 7.44
CA TYR A 2 -19.49 -2.38 8.23
C TYR A 2 -19.69 -3.80 7.66
N GLY A 3 -19.64 -3.92 6.33
CA GLY A 3 -19.75 -5.19 5.61
C GLY A 3 -18.97 -5.09 4.30
N PRO A 4 -18.75 -6.22 3.58
CA PRO A 4 -17.99 -6.22 2.33
C PRO A 4 -18.54 -5.17 1.37
N ALA A 5 -17.63 -4.43 0.72
CA ALA A 5 -17.97 -3.37 -0.21
C ALA A 5 -18.98 -3.90 -1.23
N ARG A 6 -20.13 -3.21 -1.37
CA ARG A 6 -21.15 -3.54 -2.37
C ARG A 6 -20.74 -3.11 -3.78
N LEU A 7 -19.73 -2.25 -3.88
CA LEU A 7 -19.07 -1.85 -5.12
C LEU A 7 -17.61 -2.32 -5.09
N ASP A 8 -17.14 -2.83 -6.22
CA ASP A 8 -15.78 -3.32 -6.45
C ASP A 8 -14.81 -2.24 -6.98
N ASP A 9 -15.28 -1.00 -7.09
CA ASP A 9 -14.53 0.17 -7.56
C ASP A 9 -13.51 0.73 -6.53
N GLY A 10 -13.40 0.09 -5.36
CA GLY A 10 -12.49 0.47 -4.28
C GLY A 10 -12.92 1.68 -3.46
N SER A 11 -13.99 2.38 -3.85
CA SER A 11 -14.46 3.62 -3.19
C SER A 11 -15.03 3.39 -1.78
N GLN A 12 -15.57 2.19 -1.53
CA GLN A 12 -16.23 1.85 -0.25
C GLN A 12 -15.28 1.32 0.82
N ASN A 13 -13.99 1.16 0.52
CA ASN A 13 -13.04 0.53 1.44
C ASN A 13 -12.12 1.51 2.18
N LEU A 14 -12.39 2.83 2.10
CA LEU A 14 -11.49 3.84 2.68
C LEU A 14 -11.28 3.65 4.20
N VAL A 15 -12.36 3.41 4.95
CA VAL A 15 -12.28 3.25 6.42
C VAL A 15 -11.43 2.03 6.79
N TRP A 16 -11.62 0.92 6.10
CA TRP A 16 -10.87 -0.31 6.34
C TRP A 16 -9.42 -0.18 5.88
N ALA A 17 -9.16 0.50 4.75
CA ALA A 17 -7.81 0.82 4.31
C ALA A 17 -7.07 1.63 5.39
N ILE A 18 -7.70 2.67 5.93
CA ILE A 18 -7.13 3.48 7.01
C ILE A 18 -6.90 2.64 8.27
N ARG A 19 -7.83 1.75 8.65
CA ARG A 19 -7.65 0.85 9.80
C ARG A 19 -6.50 -0.13 9.61
N THR A 20 -6.34 -0.68 8.42
CA THR A 20 -5.20 -1.54 8.09
C THR A 20 -3.88 -0.76 8.17
N CYS A 21 -3.83 0.47 7.63
CA CYS A 21 -2.67 1.35 7.75
C CYS A 21 -2.34 1.66 9.23
N MET A 22 -3.34 1.97 10.04
CA MET A 22 -3.19 2.17 11.50
C MET A 22 -2.52 0.97 12.18
N GLY A 23 -2.89 -0.26 11.81
CA GLY A 23 -2.23 -1.48 12.30
C GLY A 23 -0.75 -1.58 11.90
N TYR A 24 -0.39 -1.27 10.65
CA TYR A 24 1.00 -1.28 10.19
C TYR A 24 1.86 -0.21 10.86
N CYS A 25 1.31 0.97 11.07
CA CYS A 25 2.02 2.09 11.69
C CYS A 25 2.04 2.03 13.22
N GLY A 26 1.31 1.10 13.85
CA GLY A 26 1.15 1.05 15.30
C GLY A 26 0.37 2.23 15.88
N ALA A 27 -0.46 2.89 15.07
CA ALA A 27 -1.23 4.07 15.47
C ALA A 27 -2.64 3.68 15.93
N ALA A 28 -3.08 4.19 17.08
CA ALA A 28 -4.40 3.91 17.64
C ALA A 28 -5.49 4.86 17.09
N ASN A 29 -5.11 5.99 16.50
CA ASN A 29 -6.03 6.97 15.96
C ASN A 29 -5.41 7.80 14.82
N ILE A 30 -6.24 8.61 14.16
CA ILE A 30 -5.84 9.44 13.02
C ILE A 30 -4.79 10.49 13.40
N LYS A 31 -4.84 11.04 14.61
CA LYS A 31 -3.81 12.00 15.04
C LYS A 31 -2.45 11.33 15.11
N GLU A 32 -2.39 10.12 15.67
CA GLU A 32 -1.15 9.34 15.70
C GLU A 32 -0.64 8.98 14.30
N ILE A 33 -1.53 8.66 13.34
CA ILE A 33 -1.14 8.46 11.92
C ILE A 33 -0.41 9.69 11.36
N HIS A 34 -0.84 10.90 11.71
CA HIS A 34 -0.25 12.13 11.18
C HIS A 34 1.17 12.38 11.74
N GLU A 35 1.50 11.80 12.89
CA GLU A 35 2.82 11.92 13.53
C GLU A 35 3.78 10.79 13.14
N VAL A 36 3.33 9.81 12.33
CA VAL A 36 4.16 8.70 11.86
C VAL A 36 5.28 9.23 10.97
N GLU A 37 6.50 8.76 11.21
CA GLU A 37 7.66 9.07 10.36
C GLU A 37 7.46 8.52 8.94
N MET A 38 7.59 9.40 7.94
CA MET A 38 7.47 9.04 6.54
C MET A 38 8.84 9.07 5.86
N VAL A 39 9.25 7.93 5.31
CA VAL A 39 10.43 7.84 4.43
C VAL A 39 9.98 7.83 2.98
N ILE A 40 10.45 8.81 2.20
CA ILE A 40 10.16 8.89 0.77
C ILE A 40 11.33 8.31 0.00
N ALA A 41 11.09 7.22 -0.73
CA ALA A 41 12.06 6.60 -1.64
C ALA A 41 11.60 6.76 -3.10
N PRO A 42 12.02 7.83 -3.82
CA PRO A 42 11.54 8.11 -5.18
C PRO A 42 11.86 7.00 -6.18
N ALA A 43 13.01 6.33 -6.01
CA ALA A 43 13.49 5.28 -6.90
C ALA A 43 12.80 3.91 -6.68
N ILE A 44 12.04 3.71 -5.60
CA ILE A 44 11.45 2.42 -5.25
C ILE A 44 10.56 1.85 -6.38
N LYS A 45 9.94 2.74 -7.17
CA LYS A 45 9.11 2.39 -8.33
C LYS A 45 9.92 1.78 -9.49
N SER A 46 11.18 2.17 -9.64
CA SER A 46 12.04 1.75 -10.74
C SER A 46 13.05 0.67 -10.34
N GLU A 47 13.43 0.57 -9.06
CA GLU A 47 14.36 -0.45 -8.54
C GLU A 47 13.91 -1.87 -8.92
N GLY A 48 12.68 -2.25 -8.57
CA GLY A 48 12.15 -3.59 -8.90
C GLY A 48 12.06 -3.85 -10.42
N LYS A 49 11.73 -2.82 -11.22
CA LYS A 49 11.70 -2.95 -12.69
C LYS A 49 13.11 -3.06 -13.28
N PHE A 50 14.10 -2.39 -12.69
CA PHE A 50 15.49 -2.53 -13.06
C PHE A 50 15.94 -3.97 -12.82
N PHE A 51 15.69 -4.51 -11.62
CA PHE A 51 15.99 -5.91 -11.32
C PHE A 51 15.21 -6.89 -12.18
N GLN A 52 13.95 -6.61 -12.52
CA GLN A 52 13.17 -7.44 -13.43
C GLN A 52 13.75 -7.45 -14.86
N ARG A 53 14.26 -6.31 -15.33
CA ARG A 53 14.94 -6.21 -16.64
C ARG A 53 16.30 -6.89 -16.63
N THR A 54 17.10 -6.73 -15.58
CA THR A 54 18.43 -7.35 -15.47
C THR A 54 18.33 -8.86 -15.21
N GLN A 55 17.34 -9.29 -14.42
CA GLN A 55 17.03 -10.69 -14.14
C GLN A 55 16.08 -11.29 -15.18
N TRP A 56 15.86 -10.66 -16.35
CA TRP A 56 15.06 -11.22 -17.44
C TRP A 56 15.72 -12.51 -17.95
N ARG A 57 15.45 -13.61 -17.24
CA ARG A 57 15.40 -14.95 -17.76
C ARG A 57 13.93 -15.17 -18.10
N GLY A 58 13.59 -14.90 -19.35
CA GLY A 58 12.22 -15.04 -19.84
C GLY A 58 11.62 -16.37 -19.38
N ILE A 59 10.44 -16.31 -18.76
CA ILE A 59 9.54 -17.45 -18.77
C ILE A 59 9.16 -17.60 -20.23
N LYS A 60 9.81 -18.54 -20.93
CA LYS A 60 9.36 -18.98 -22.24
C LYS A 60 7.93 -19.49 -22.07
N LYS A 61 6.96 -18.78 -22.63
CA LYS A 61 5.78 -19.44 -23.21
C LYS A 61 6.16 -19.89 -24.62
#